data_AF-A0A5E7XZP7-F1
#
_entry.id   AF-A0A5E7XZP7-F1
#
_cell.length_a   1.000
_cell.length_b   1.000
_cell.length_c   1.000
_cell.angle_alpha   90.00
_cell.angle_beta   90.00
_cell.angle_gamma   90.00
#
_symmetry.space_group_name_H-M   'P 1'
#
loop_
_entity.id
_entity.type
_entity.pdbx_description
1 polymer ?
#
loop_
_entity_poly.entity_id
_entity_poly.type
_entity_poly.pdbx_seq_one_letter_code
_entity_poly.pdbx_strand_id
1 'polypeptide(L)'
;MGEKSRELDQKTSGEVERWRGRFAEMQNAALERAQVAERVDHRSHQRRGIEGEATVHMGPGVMAMERRAEREAQREGRDYAPVTKVGQHNAGVIEQRGLRQYIDRGTNWLREARERMAGRLHGFAATLSGAVDRDRREAAEAQQREQLAAERARVMAQERQQGREREQVAERFRTIAVRRETGAQGYGDHHSDWRATPETLRQAVDAYNGADQHTKDLYIERVQREPQMARAVDQLLRDRELVLQRDRGLSR
;
A
#
# COMPACT_ATOMS: atom_id res chain seq x y z
N MET A 1 -47.27 39.79 66.18
CA MET A 1 -46.08 38.99 66.55
C MET A 1 -46.28 37.60 65.96
N GLY A 2 -45.66 37.29 64.82
CA GLY A 2 -45.75 35.95 64.24
C GLY A 2 -44.98 34.96 65.12
N GLU A 3 -45.56 33.78 65.37
CA GLU A 3 -44.87 32.68 66.04
C GLU A 3 -43.53 32.40 65.35
N LYS A 4 -42.46 32.24 66.13
CA LYS A 4 -41.17 31.76 65.60
C LYS A 4 -41.37 30.34 65.09
N SER A 5 -41.50 30.17 63.77
CA SER A 5 -41.40 28.84 63.15
C SER A 5 -39.97 28.31 63.30
N ARG A 6 -39.85 27.07 63.81
CA ARG A 6 -38.60 26.31 63.96
C ARG A 6 -38.41 25.29 62.82
N GLU A 7 -39.21 25.37 61.77
CA GLU A 7 -39.19 24.43 60.63
C GLU A 7 -37.81 24.39 59.94
N LEU A 8 -37.12 25.54 59.90
CA LEU A 8 -35.77 25.66 59.32
C LEU A 8 -34.63 25.24 60.27
N ASP A 9 -34.89 25.04 61.57
CA ASP A 9 -33.89 24.55 62.52
C ASP A 9 -33.68 23.02 62.40
N GLN A 10 -34.65 22.31 61.81
CA GLN A 10 -34.58 20.87 61.58
C GLN A 10 -33.77 20.57 60.33
N LYS A 11 -32.50 20.20 60.50
CA LYS A 11 -31.57 19.90 59.39
C LYS A 11 -32.00 18.72 58.50
N THR A 12 -33.00 17.94 58.91
CA THR A 12 -33.39 16.66 58.28
C THR A 12 -34.67 16.76 57.44
N SER A 13 -35.40 17.87 57.45
CA SER A 13 -36.72 17.99 56.80
C SER A 13 -36.68 18.14 55.27
N GLY A 14 -35.51 18.40 54.68
CA GLY A 14 -35.34 18.61 53.23
C GLY A 14 -35.83 19.98 52.72
N GLU A 15 -36.51 20.77 53.55
CA GLU A 15 -37.04 22.09 53.17
C GLU A 15 -35.93 23.10 52.87
N VAL A 16 -34.82 23.03 53.61
CA VAL A 16 -33.63 23.86 53.38
C VAL A 16 -33.05 23.63 51.99
N GLU A 17 -33.00 22.39 51.53
CA GLU A 17 -32.48 22.04 50.19
C GLU A 17 -33.40 22.60 49.09
N ARG A 18 -34.71 22.45 49.26
CA ARG A 18 -35.72 23.00 48.34
C ARG A 18 -35.59 24.51 48.18
N TRP A 19 -35.45 25.24 49.29
CA TRP A 19 -35.29 26.70 49.26
C TRP A 19 -33.94 27.14 48.68
N ARG A 20 -32.86 26.40 48.94
CA ARG A 20 -31.54 26.64 48.32
C ARG A 20 -31.58 26.45 46.80
N GLY A 21 -32.27 25.42 46.32
CA GLY A 21 -32.50 25.20 44.89
C GLY A 21 -33.25 26.36 44.25
N ARG A 22 -34.39 26.74 44.83
CA ARG A 22 -35.20 27.87 44.33
C ARG A 22 -34.44 29.20 44.32
N PHE A 23 -33.61 29.45 45.34
CA PHE A 23 -32.76 30.63 45.36
C PHE A 23 -31.75 30.63 44.20
N ALA A 24 -31.05 29.51 43.99
CA ALA A 24 -30.08 29.37 42.90
C ALA A 24 -30.73 29.61 41.52
N GLU A 25 -31.92 29.08 41.29
CA GLU A 25 -32.70 29.31 40.06
C GLU A 25 -33.00 30.79 39.83
N MET A 26 -33.56 31.49 40.84
CA MET A 26 -33.89 32.91 40.74
C MET A 26 -32.65 33.77 40.51
N GLN A 27 -31.55 33.47 41.20
CA GLN A 27 -30.28 34.17 41.05
C GLN A 27 -29.68 33.96 39.67
N ASN A 28 -29.68 32.72 39.16
CA ASN A 28 -29.18 32.40 37.83
C ASN A 28 -29.99 33.07 36.71
N ALA A 29 -31.31 33.17 36.88
CA ALA A 29 -32.16 33.91 35.96
C ALA A 29 -31.85 35.42 35.97
N ALA A 30 -31.50 35.99 37.14
CA ALA A 30 -31.07 37.38 37.23
C ALA A 30 -29.68 37.61 36.60
N LEU A 31 -28.72 36.70 36.83
CA LEU A 31 -27.38 36.77 36.24
C LEU A 31 -27.44 36.67 34.70
N GLU A 32 -28.31 35.82 34.17
CA GLU A 32 -28.52 35.67 32.73
C GLU A 32 -29.11 36.92 32.09
N ARG A 33 -30.12 37.54 32.73
CA ARG A 33 -30.64 38.85 32.29
C ARG A 33 -29.59 39.94 32.30
N ALA A 34 -28.62 39.86 33.22
CA ALA A 34 -27.48 40.76 33.31
C ALA A 34 -26.29 40.35 32.43
N GLN A 35 -26.42 39.30 31.60
CA GLN A 35 -25.38 38.76 30.72
C GLN A 35 -24.08 38.36 31.46
N VAL A 36 -24.20 37.93 32.71
CA VAL A 36 -23.07 37.39 33.49
C VAL A 36 -22.96 35.89 33.24
N ALA A 37 -21.79 35.43 32.80
CA ALA A 37 -21.54 34.02 32.48
C ALA A 37 -21.49 33.10 33.72
N GLU A 38 -21.25 33.66 34.90
CA GLU A 38 -21.21 32.91 36.16
C GLU A 38 -22.59 32.38 36.56
N ARG A 39 -22.60 31.21 37.22
CA ARG A 39 -23.81 30.55 37.71
C ARG A 39 -23.62 30.05 39.14
N VAL A 40 -24.67 30.13 39.93
CA VAL A 40 -24.76 29.62 41.31
C VAL A 40 -25.32 28.21 41.30
N ASP A 41 -24.64 27.29 42.00
CA ASP A 41 -25.11 25.92 42.25
C ASP A 41 -25.15 25.69 43.77
N HIS A 42 -26.28 25.22 44.28
CA HIS A 42 -26.47 24.98 45.71
C HIS A 42 -25.87 23.65 46.18
N ARG A 43 -25.53 22.76 45.24
CA ARG A 43 -24.93 21.45 45.55
C ARG A 43 -23.49 21.61 46.00
N SER A 44 -23.05 20.71 46.89
CA SER A 44 -21.64 20.63 47.28
C SER A 44 -20.75 20.26 46.09
N HIS A 45 -19.45 20.61 46.15
CA HIS A 45 -18.46 20.24 45.13
C HIS A 45 -18.48 18.75 44.83
N GLN A 46 -18.60 17.91 45.86
CA GLN A 46 -18.73 16.45 45.71
C GLN A 46 -19.95 16.05 44.88
N ARG A 47 -21.13 16.64 45.15
CA ARG A 47 -22.37 16.35 44.38
C ARG A 47 -22.35 16.92 42.96
N ARG A 48 -21.44 17.86 42.69
CA ARG A 48 -21.18 18.42 41.34
C ARG A 48 -20.10 17.65 40.59
N GLY A 49 -19.41 16.72 41.23
CA GLY A 49 -18.27 15.99 40.64
C GLY A 49 -17.01 16.85 40.46
N ILE A 50 -16.87 17.93 41.23
CA ILE A 50 -15.68 18.80 41.17
C ILE A 50 -14.63 18.26 42.13
N GLU A 51 -13.49 17.84 41.57
CA GLU A 51 -12.32 17.44 42.35
C GLU A 51 -11.57 18.66 42.87
N GLY A 52 -11.72 18.94 44.17
CA GLY A 52 -10.96 19.98 44.85
C GLY A 52 -11.62 20.43 46.16
N GLU A 53 -10.80 20.91 47.09
CA GLU A 53 -11.28 21.44 48.36
C GLU A 53 -12.09 22.73 48.14
N ALA A 54 -13.16 22.91 48.91
CA ALA A 54 -13.95 24.14 48.92
C ALA A 54 -13.28 25.19 49.82
N THR A 55 -13.47 26.48 49.52
CA THR A 55 -13.03 27.52 50.44
C THR A 55 -13.90 27.49 51.70
N VAL A 56 -13.30 27.80 52.83
CA VAL A 56 -13.97 27.89 54.13
C VAL A 56 -14.51 29.29 54.33
N HIS A 57 -15.76 29.40 54.82
CA HIS A 57 -16.37 30.68 55.12
C HIS A 57 -15.58 31.45 56.18
N MET A 58 -15.20 32.69 55.86
CA MET A 58 -14.56 33.60 56.80
C MET A 58 -15.63 34.32 57.62
N GLY A 59 -15.69 34.03 58.92
CA GLY A 59 -16.60 34.72 59.83
C GLY A 59 -16.29 36.23 59.97
N PRO A 60 -17.20 37.02 60.56
CA PRO A 60 -17.07 38.49 60.62
C PRO A 60 -15.75 39.01 61.22
N GLY A 61 -15.24 38.35 62.27
CA GLY A 61 -13.97 38.71 62.90
C GLY A 61 -12.75 38.40 62.01
N VAL A 62 -12.77 37.26 61.32
CA VAL A 62 -11.73 36.87 60.34
C VAL A 62 -11.70 37.88 59.20
N MET A 63 -12.86 38.21 58.63
CA MET A 63 -12.99 39.23 57.58
C MET A 63 -12.55 40.63 58.03
N ALA A 64 -12.71 40.98 59.31
CA ALA A 64 -12.24 42.26 59.83
C ALA A 64 -10.71 42.32 59.90
N MET A 65 -10.06 41.23 60.31
CA MET A 65 -8.60 41.11 60.35
C MET A 65 -8.01 41.16 58.94
N GLU A 66 -8.54 40.36 58.01
CA GLU A 66 -8.03 40.33 56.63
C GLU A 66 -8.19 41.68 55.93
N ARG A 67 -9.35 42.34 56.06
CA ARG A 67 -9.54 43.70 55.52
C ARG A 67 -8.62 44.75 56.15
N ARG A 68 -8.21 44.56 57.41
CA ARG A 68 -7.24 45.45 58.06
C ARG A 68 -5.86 45.24 57.45
N ALA A 69 -5.44 43.99 57.31
CA ALA A 69 -4.17 43.62 56.70
C ALA A 69 -4.07 44.06 55.23
N GLU A 70 -5.16 43.95 54.47
CA GLU A 70 -5.24 44.42 53.08
C GLU A 70 -5.05 45.95 52.98
N ARG A 71 -5.74 46.72 53.83
CA ARG A 71 -5.57 48.19 53.87
C ARG A 71 -4.16 48.60 54.29
N GLU A 72 -3.54 47.86 55.20
CA GLU A 72 -2.17 48.09 55.64
C GLU A 72 -1.17 47.79 54.52
N ALA A 73 -1.31 46.64 53.87
CA ALA A 73 -0.51 46.28 52.69
C ALA A 73 -0.61 47.33 51.58
N GLN A 74 -1.83 47.82 51.30
CA GLN A 74 -2.06 48.86 50.32
C GLN A 74 -1.40 50.19 50.69
N ARG A 75 -1.44 50.60 51.97
CA ARG A 75 -0.78 51.82 52.46
C ARG A 75 0.75 51.72 52.35
N GLU A 76 1.28 50.53 52.57
CA GLU A 76 2.71 50.23 52.51
C GLU A 76 3.19 49.92 51.09
N GLY A 77 2.30 49.87 50.10
CA GLY A 77 2.63 49.55 48.71
C GLY A 77 3.11 48.12 48.49
N ARG A 78 2.75 47.19 49.37
CA ARG A 78 3.11 45.77 49.29
C ARG A 78 1.90 44.91 48.89
N ASP A 79 2.19 43.73 48.38
CA ASP A 79 1.14 42.75 48.08
C ASP A 79 0.47 42.25 49.37
N TYR A 80 -0.86 42.12 49.30
CA TYR A 80 -1.63 41.55 50.39
C TYR A 80 -1.31 40.05 50.54
N ALA A 81 -0.99 39.66 51.78
CA ALA A 81 -0.86 38.28 52.18
C ALA A 81 -1.84 38.00 53.32
N PRO A 82 -2.56 36.85 53.28
CA PRO A 82 -3.56 36.53 54.29
C PRO A 82 -2.91 36.33 55.67
N VAL A 83 -3.48 36.98 56.69
CA VAL A 83 -2.93 37.00 58.05
C VAL A 83 -3.61 36.01 59.00
N THR A 84 -4.74 35.44 58.58
CA THR A 84 -5.45 34.43 59.37
C THR A 84 -5.24 33.02 58.81
N LYS A 85 -5.38 32.00 59.65
CA LYS A 85 -5.32 30.60 59.22
C LYS A 85 -6.35 30.26 58.14
N VAL A 86 -7.56 30.82 58.23
CA VAL A 86 -8.63 30.59 57.25
C VAL A 86 -8.32 31.31 55.93
N GLY A 87 -7.79 32.54 56.00
CA GLY A 87 -7.31 33.27 54.82
C GLY A 87 -6.19 32.53 54.09
N GLN A 88 -5.21 32.01 54.83
CA GLN A 88 -4.09 31.23 54.28
C GLN A 88 -4.57 29.94 53.61
N HIS A 89 -5.49 29.20 54.25
CA HIS A 89 -6.08 28.00 53.68
C HIS A 89 -6.86 28.31 52.39
N ASN A 90 -7.71 29.34 52.39
CA ASN A 90 -8.45 29.74 51.20
C ASN A 90 -7.54 30.20 50.05
N ALA A 91 -6.47 30.95 50.36
CA ALA A 91 -5.48 31.35 49.38
C ALA A 91 -4.80 30.13 48.74
N GLY A 92 -4.39 29.14 49.54
CA GLY A 92 -3.81 27.90 49.01
C GLY A 92 -4.78 27.09 48.14
N VAL A 93 -6.06 27.01 48.52
CA VAL A 93 -7.10 26.36 47.69
C VAL A 93 -7.28 27.08 46.35
N ILE A 94 -7.24 28.41 46.33
CA ILE A 94 -7.35 29.21 45.11
C ILE A 94 -6.10 29.03 44.22
N GLU A 95 -4.91 29.04 44.81
CA GLU A 95 -3.64 28.86 44.11
C GLU A 95 -3.55 27.48 43.43
N GLN A 96 -3.93 26.41 44.14
CA GLN A 96 -3.97 25.05 43.58
C GLN A 96 -4.94 24.93 42.40
N ARG A 97 -6.09 25.61 42.46
CA ARG A 97 -7.04 25.65 41.33
C ARG A 97 -6.47 26.38 40.12
N GLY A 98 -5.70 27.45 40.34
CA GLY A 98 -4.99 28.17 39.29
C GLY A 98 -3.89 27.33 38.62
N LEU A 99 -3.14 26.56 39.42
CA LEU A 99 -2.06 25.70 38.93
C LEU A 99 -2.58 24.56 38.04
N ARG A 100 -3.69 23.91 38.40
CA ARG A 100 -4.30 22.83 37.59
C ARG A 100 -4.70 23.34 36.20
N GLN A 101 -5.31 24.52 36.11
CA GLN A 101 -5.67 25.14 34.83
C GLN A 101 -4.45 25.44 33.95
N TYR A 102 -3.32 25.79 34.56
CA TYR A 102 -2.07 26.03 33.83
C TYR A 102 -1.48 24.73 33.26
N ILE A 103 -1.49 23.65 34.06
CA ILE A 103 -1.02 22.32 33.65
C ILE A 103 -1.90 21.75 32.52
N ASP A 104 -3.21 21.85 32.63
CA ASP A 104 -4.14 21.37 31.60
C ASP A 104 -3.95 22.12 30.27
N ARG A 105 -3.71 23.44 30.34
CA ARG A 105 -3.39 24.25 29.15
C ARG A 105 -2.05 23.84 28.53
N GLY A 106 -1.02 23.64 29.34
CA GLY A 106 0.31 23.22 28.87
C GLY A 106 0.31 21.82 28.23
N THR A 107 -0.42 20.87 28.83
CA THR A 107 -0.51 19.49 28.31
C THR A 107 -1.29 19.41 26.99
N ASN A 108 -2.38 20.18 26.85
CA ASN A 108 -3.13 20.27 25.59
C ASN A 108 -2.28 20.90 24.48
N TRP A 109 -1.55 21.98 24.76
CA TRP A 109 -0.63 22.59 23.80
C TRP A 109 0.46 21.60 23.31
N LEU A 110 1.05 20.82 24.22
CA LEU A 110 2.04 19.80 23.87
C LEU A 110 1.46 18.69 22.98
N ARG A 111 0.21 18.27 23.23
CA ARG A 111 -0.49 17.27 22.40
C ARG A 111 -0.71 17.81 20.99
N GLU A 112 -1.24 19.01 20.84
CA GLU A 112 -1.49 19.65 19.55
C GLU A 112 -0.21 19.92 18.76
N ALA A 113 0.89 20.29 19.44
CA ALA A 113 2.20 20.45 18.80
C ALA A 113 2.74 19.10 18.28
N ARG A 114 2.60 18.02 19.06
CA ARG A 114 3.00 16.66 18.68
C ARG A 114 2.21 16.14 17.49
N GLU A 115 0.89 16.31 17.48
CA GLU A 115 0.01 15.87 16.39
C GLU A 115 0.34 16.57 15.07
N ARG A 116 0.56 17.90 15.10
CA ARG A 116 0.99 18.65 13.91
C ARG A 116 2.34 18.19 13.37
N MET A 117 3.30 17.92 14.27
CA MET A 117 4.61 17.42 13.87
C MET A 117 4.53 16.01 13.28
N ALA A 118 3.74 15.12 13.90
CA ALA A 118 3.51 13.77 13.41
C ALA A 118 2.84 13.76 12.03
N GLY A 119 1.85 14.63 11.79
CA GLY A 119 1.18 14.76 10.49
C GLY A 119 2.12 15.20 9.37
N ARG A 120 3.04 16.13 9.63
CA ARG A 120 4.07 16.56 8.65
C ARG A 120 5.05 15.44 8.31
N LEU A 121 5.51 14.69 9.31
CA LEU A 121 6.42 13.55 9.11
C LEU A 121 5.75 12.43 8.30
N HIS A 122 4.47 12.12 8.58
CA HIS A 122 3.70 11.14 7.80
C HIS A 122 3.51 11.58 6.35
N GLY A 123 3.18 12.86 6.12
CA GLY A 123 3.04 13.39 4.76
C GLY A 123 4.33 13.30 3.94
N PHE A 124 5.47 13.65 4.54
CA PHE A 124 6.77 13.54 3.90
C PHE A 124 7.14 12.07 3.58
N ALA A 125 6.96 11.16 4.55
CA ALA A 125 7.20 9.73 4.35
C ALA A 125 6.34 9.15 3.21
N ALA A 126 5.06 9.49 3.15
CA ALA A 126 4.16 9.04 2.08
C ALA A 126 4.62 9.50 0.69
N THR A 127 5.14 10.73 0.57
CA THR A 127 5.66 11.23 -0.72
C THR A 127 6.93 10.51 -1.17
N LEU A 128 7.84 10.20 -0.23
CA LEU A 128 9.05 9.44 -0.53
C LEU A 128 8.72 7.99 -0.90
N SER A 129 7.86 7.32 -0.13
CA SER A 129 7.39 5.97 -0.45
C SER A 129 6.70 5.93 -1.81
N GLY A 130 5.84 6.89 -2.12
CA GLY A 130 5.17 6.97 -3.42
C GLY A 130 6.12 7.24 -4.60
N ALA A 131 7.26 7.89 -4.39
CA ALA A 131 8.28 8.04 -5.42
C ALA A 131 9.05 6.73 -5.64
N VAL A 132 9.47 6.06 -4.56
CA VAL A 132 10.20 4.79 -4.62
C VAL A 132 9.34 3.66 -5.19
N ASP A 133 8.06 3.60 -4.83
CA ASP A 133 7.15 2.56 -5.34
C ASP A 133 6.82 2.75 -6.83
N ARG A 134 6.80 4.00 -7.33
CA ARG A 134 6.68 4.27 -8.77
C ARG A 134 7.91 3.78 -9.53
N ASP A 135 9.10 4.12 -9.07
CA ASP A 135 10.36 3.71 -9.70
C ASP A 135 10.51 2.18 -9.74
N ARG A 136 10.14 1.50 -8.64
CA ARG A 136 10.10 0.02 -8.59
C ARG A 136 9.11 -0.59 -9.58
N ARG A 137 7.94 0.01 -9.78
CA ARG A 137 6.93 -0.48 -10.73
C ARG A 137 7.40 -0.29 -12.17
N GLU A 138 7.95 0.87 -12.50
CA GLU A 138 8.50 1.15 -13.82
C GLU A 138 9.65 0.20 -14.16
N ALA A 139 10.56 -0.06 -13.21
CA ALA A 139 11.62 -1.05 -13.37
C ALA A 139 11.09 -2.47 -13.59
N ALA A 140 10.06 -2.89 -12.84
CA ALA A 140 9.43 -4.20 -13.01
C ALA A 140 8.72 -4.34 -14.37
N GLU A 141 8.02 -3.30 -14.83
CA GLU A 141 7.40 -3.28 -16.15
C GLU A 141 8.43 -3.31 -17.27
N ALA A 142 9.55 -2.59 -17.13
CA ALA A 142 10.65 -2.62 -18.09
C ALA A 142 11.25 -4.02 -18.19
N GLN A 143 11.50 -4.68 -17.06
CA GLN A 143 11.98 -6.07 -17.03
C GLN A 143 11.00 -7.04 -17.69
N GLN A 144 9.70 -6.91 -17.43
CA GLN A 144 8.70 -7.75 -18.08
C GLN A 144 8.67 -7.52 -19.60
N ARG A 145 8.75 -6.26 -20.06
CA ARG A 145 8.81 -5.95 -21.49
C ARG A 145 10.04 -6.55 -22.16
N GLU A 146 11.19 -6.50 -21.48
CA GLU A 146 12.43 -7.11 -21.97
C GLU A 146 12.32 -8.64 -22.04
N GLN A 147 11.73 -9.29 -21.02
CA GLN A 147 11.48 -10.73 -21.03
C GLN A 147 10.56 -11.15 -22.18
N LEU A 148 9.46 -10.44 -22.39
CA LEU A 148 8.53 -10.70 -23.49
C LEU A 148 9.20 -10.45 -24.85
N ALA A 149 10.04 -9.41 -24.97
CA ALA A 149 10.81 -9.14 -26.19
C ALA A 149 11.84 -10.24 -26.47
N ALA A 150 12.55 -10.71 -25.43
CA ALA A 150 13.51 -11.79 -25.53
C ALA A 150 12.85 -13.13 -25.90
N GLU A 151 11.69 -13.43 -25.32
CA GLU A 151 10.90 -14.62 -25.66
C GLU A 151 10.42 -14.57 -27.11
N ARG A 152 9.85 -13.44 -27.55
CA ARG A 152 9.46 -13.22 -28.95
C ARG A 152 10.65 -13.35 -29.89
N ALA A 153 11.81 -12.79 -29.52
CA ALA A 153 13.02 -12.91 -30.32
C ALA A 153 13.49 -14.37 -30.43
N ARG A 154 13.38 -15.17 -29.35
CA ARG A 154 13.68 -16.61 -29.36
C ARG A 154 12.74 -17.39 -30.27
N VAL A 155 11.43 -17.18 -30.16
CA VAL A 155 10.42 -17.83 -31.02
C VAL A 155 10.68 -17.49 -32.49
N MET A 156 10.87 -16.21 -32.81
CA MET A 156 11.19 -15.77 -34.18
C MET A 156 12.52 -16.35 -34.70
N ALA A 157 13.54 -16.45 -33.84
CA ALA A 157 14.81 -17.07 -34.21
C ALA A 157 14.63 -18.57 -34.50
N GLN A 158 13.85 -19.26 -33.68
CA GLN A 158 13.53 -20.67 -33.86
C GLN A 158 12.72 -20.90 -35.14
N GLU A 159 11.71 -20.09 -35.44
CA GLU A 159 10.94 -20.16 -36.68
C GLU A 159 11.82 -19.92 -37.91
N ARG A 160 12.74 -18.95 -37.85
CA ARG A 160 13.72 -18.72 -38.92
C ARG A 160 14.64 -19.91 -39.10
N GLN A 161 15.11 -20.52 -38.01
CA GLN A 161 15.94 -21.72 -38.08
C GLN A 161 15.17 -22.89 -38.70
N GLN A 162 13.94 -23.15 -38.27
CA GLN A 162 13.07 -24.16 -38.88
C GLN A 162 12.79 -23.86 -40.36
N GLY A 163 12.65 -22.60 -40.74
CA GLY A 163 12.58 -22.17 -42.15
C GLY A 163 13.82 -22.58 -42.94
N ARG A 164 15.01 -22.26 -42.42
CA ARG A 164 16.29 -22.61 -43.06
C ARG A 164 16.52 -24.12 -43.14
N GLU A 165 16.12 -24.88 -42.12
CA GLU A 165 16.21 -26.35 -42.13
C GLU A 165 15.35 -26.94 -43.26
N ARG A 166 14.12 -26.43 -43.43
CA ARG A 166 13.22 -26.87 -44.52
C ARG A 166 13.78 -26.52 -45.90
N GLU A 167 14.37 -25.35 -46.04
CA GLU A 167 15.05 -24.94 -47.28
C GLU A 167 16.22 -25.87 -47.62
N GLN A 168 17.05 -26.21 -46.64
CA GLN A 168 18.15 -27.17 -46.80
C GLN A 168 17.67 -28.58 -47.16
N VAL A 169 16.53 -29.04 -46.61
CA VAL A 169 15.91 -30.32 -47.00
C VAL A 169 15.51 -30.28 -48.48
N ALA A 170 14.85 -29.21 -48.91
CA ALA A 170 14.45 -29.03 -50.30
C ALA A 170 15.66 -28.97 -51.25
N GLU A 171 16.74 -28.28 -50.87
CA GLU A 171 17.99 -28.23 -51.64
C GLU A 171 18.69 -29.59 -51.74
N ARG A 172 18.77 -30.35 -50.64
CA ARG A 172 19.34 -31.70 -50.66
C ARG A 172 18.54 -32.63 -51.58
N PHE A 173 17.20 -32.55 -51.52
CA PHE A 173 16.34 -33.30 -52.43
C PHE A 173 16.57 -32.89 -53.89
N ARG A 174 16.57 -31.58 -54.20
CA ARG A 174 16.89 -31.06 -55.55
C ARG A 174 18.24 -31.56 -56.06
N THR A 175 19.26 -31.57 -55.20
CA THR A 175 20.60 -32.04 -55.56
C THR A 175 20.60 -33.51 -55.99
N ILE A 176 19.88 -34.37 -55.27
CA ILE A 176 19.73 -35.79 -55.63
C ILE A 176 18.94 -35.92 -56.94
N ALA A 177 17.85 -35.17 -57.09
CA ALA A 177 17.01 -35.20 -58.29
C ALA A 177 17.79 -34.79 -59.55
N VAL A 178 18.56 -33.70 -59.48
CA VAL A 178 19.43 -33.23 -60.58
C VAL A 178 20.51 -34.26 -60.89
N ARG A 179 21.16 -34.86 -59.87
CA ARG A 179 22.14 -35.92 -60.09
C ARG A 179 21.54 -37.16 -60.75
N ARG A 180 20.28 -37.48 -60.44
CA ARG A 180 19.56 -38.57 -61.11
C ARG A 180 19.21 -38.21 -62.56
N GLU A 181 18.67 -37.02 -62.79
CA GLU A 181 18.28 -36.54 -64.12
C GLU A 181 19.48 -36.47 -65.09
N THR A 182 20.64 -36.06 -64.58
CA THR A 182 21.88 -35.95 -65.36
C THR A 182 22.67 -37.27 -65.46
N GLY A 183 22.21 -38.35 -64.83
CA GLY A 183 22.92 -39.63 -64.84
C GLY A 183 24.29 -39.58 -64.16
N ALA A 184 24.45 -38.73 -63.15
CA ALA A 184 25.73 -38.58 -62.45
C ALA A 184 26.21 -39.91 -61.83
N GLN A 185 27.53 -40.06 -61.68
CA GLN A 185 28.13 -41.26 -61.08
C GLN A 185 27.45 -41.59 -59.74
N GLY A 186 26.96 -42.83 -59.60
CA GLY A 186 26.22 -43.26 -58.41
C GLY A 186 24.70 -43.22 -58.51
N TYR A 187 24.13 -42.66 -59.58
CA TYR A 187 22.68 -42.41 -59.72
C TYR A 187 22.02 -43.16 -60.88
N GLY A 188 22.79 -43.93 -61.66
CA GLY A 188 22.24 -44.78 -62.72
C GLY A 188 21.64 -46.09 -62.20
N ASP A 189 20.73 -46.69 -62.97
CA ASP A 189 19.98 -47.90 -62.58
C ASP A 189 20.84 -49.15 -62.32
N HIS A 190 22.08 -49.14 -62.84
CA HIS A 190 23.05 -50.22 -62.66
C HIS A 190 24.01 -50.00 -61.50
N HIS A 191 24.01 -48.83 -60.86
CA HIS A 191 24.94 -48.50 -59.77
C HIS A 191 24.41 -49.00 -58.42
N SER A 192 25.30 -49.58 -57.60
CA SER A 192 24.98 -50.08 -56.25
C SER A 192 24.37 -48.99 -55.36
N ASP A 193 24.99 -47.80 -55.30
CA ASP A 193 24.50 -46.67 -54.49
C ASP A 193 23.06 -46.25 -54.82
N TRP A 194 22.68 -46.21 -56.09
CA TRP A 194 21.31 -45.87 -56.46
C TRP A 194 20.37 -47.02 -56.10
N ARG A 195 20.71 -48.27 -56.41
CA ARG A 195 19.89 -49.44 -56.06
C ARG A 195 19.68 -49.59 -54.56
N ALA A 196 20.68 -49.22 -53.75
CA ALA A 196 20.61 -49.23 -52.30
C ALA A 196 19.79 -48.06 -51.71
N THR A 197 19.50 -47.03 -52.50
CA THR A 197 18.64 -45.92 -52.06
C THR A 197 17.21 -46.43 -51.79
N PRO A 198 16.59 -46.04 -50.65
CA PRO A 198 15.22 -46.46 -50.31
C PRO A 198 14.25 -46.28 -51.48
N GLU A 199 13.44 -47.29 -51.75
CA GLU A 199 12.53 -47.31 -52.90
C GLU A 199 11.60 -46.08 -52.91
N THR A 200 11.08 -45.70 -51.75
CA THR A 200 10.24 -44.51 -51.57
C THR A 200 10.93 -43.23 -52.02
N LEU A 201 12.22 -43.06 -51.73
CA LEU A 201 13.00 -41.90 -52.19
C LEU A 201 13.26 -41.97 -53.70
N ARG A 202 13.55 -43.15 -54.24
CA ARG A 202 13.73 -43.32 -55.70
C ARG A 202 12.46 -42.97 -56.46
N GLN A 203 11.32 -43.50 -56.04
CA GLN A 203 10.01 -43.19 -56.61
C GLN A 203 9.68 -41.69 -56.52
N ALA A 204 9.95 -41.05 -55.38
CA ALA A 204 9.73 -39.61 -55.22
C ALA A 204 10.62 -38.78 -56.16
N VAL A 205 11.89 -39.15 -56.33
CA VAL A 205 12.81 -38.48 -57.26
C VAL A 205 12.40 -38.69 -58.72
N ASP A 206 11.99 -39.90 -59.09
CA ASP A 206 11.56 -40.22 -60.46
C ASP A 206 10.24 -39.54 -60.81
N ALA A 207 9.27 -39.52 -59.88
CA ALA A 207 8.04 -38.77 -60.03
C ALA A 207 8.30 -37.26 -60.13
N TYR A 208 9.23 -36.72 -59.33
CA TYR A 208 9.64 -35.32 -59.43
C TYR A 208 10.28 -35.00 -60.78
N ASN A 209 11.25 -35.80 -61.24
CA ASN A 209 11.95 -35.57 -62.51
C ASN A 209 11.05 -35.72 -63.73
N GLY A 210 10.07 -36.63 -63.69
CA GLY A 210 9.09 -36.85 -64.74
C GLY A 210 7.93 -35.84 -64.79
N ALA A 211 7.81 -34.97 -63.79
CA ALA A 211 6.79 -33.92 -63.75
C ALA A 211 7.20 -32.68 -64.57
N ASP A 212 6.21 -31.87 -64.94
CA ASP A 212 6.46 -30.56 -65.55
C ASP A 212 7.06 -29.57 -64.53
N GLN A 213 7.64 -28.47 -65.03
CA GLN A 213 8.36 -27.50 -64.19
C GLN A 213 7.46 -26.87 -63.11
N HIS A 214 6.18 -26.60 -63.41
CA HIS A 214 5.27 -26.02 -62.43
C HIS A 214 5.00 -26.98 -61.27
N THR A 215 4.82 -28.28 -61.58
CA THR A 215 4.67 -29.32 -60.56
C THR A 215 5.93 -29.51 -59.73
N LYS A 216 7.13 -29.44 -60.33
CA LYS A 216 8.41 -29.45 -59.60
C LYS A 216 8.50 -28.28 -58.61
N ASP A 217 8.17 -27.07 -59.05
CA ASP A 217 8.21 -25.86 -58.22
C ASP A 217 7.23 -25.95 -57.05
N LEU A 218 5.99 -26.42 -57.29
CA LEU A 218 4.98 -26.65 -56.25
C LEU A 218 5.45 -27.68 -55.21
N TYR A 219 6.11 -28.76 -55.63
CA TYR A 219 6.65 -29.76 -54.71
C TYR A 219 7.70 -29.15 -53.78
N ILE A 220 8.63 -28.35 -54.32
CA ILE A 220 9.67 -27.67 -53.53
C ILE A 220 9.08 -26.64 -52.59
N GLU A 221 8.13 -25.83 -53.07
CA GLU A 221 7.41 -24.87 -52.26
C GLU A 221 6.68 -25.55 -51.09
N ARG A 222 6.08 -26.73 -51.34
CA ARG A 222 5.41 -27.53 -50.32
C ARG A 222 6.39 -28.04 -49.25
N VAL A 223 7.55 -28.55 -49.66
CA VAL A 223 8.62 -28.95 -48.72
C VAL A 223 9.08 -27.77 -47.86
N GLN A 224 9.18 -26.56 -48.43
CA GLN A 224 9.60 -25.36 -47.70
C GLN A 224 8.51 -24.83 -46.76
N ARG A 225 7.23 -24.89 -47.16
CA ARG A 225 6.10 -24.34 -46.39
C ARG A 225 5.55 -25.30 -45.34
N GLU A 226 5.42 -26.59 -45.65
CA GLU A 226 4.76 -27.57 -44.79
C GLU A 226 5.79 -28.35 -43.94
N PRO A 227 5.83 -28.17 -42.60
CA PRO A 227 6.82 -28.84 -41.75
C PRO A 227 6.72 -30.38 -41.79
N GLN A 228 5.52 -30.92 -41.98
CA GLN A 228 5.31 -32.37 -42.08
C GLN A 228 5.93 -32.94 -43.35
N MET A 229 5.76 -32.25 -44.47
CA MET A 229 6.35 -32.63 -45.76
C MET A 229 7.89 -32.58 -45.68
N ALA A 230 8.44 -31.50 -45.11
CA ALA A 230 9.89 -31.40 -44.88
C ALA A 230 10.44 -32.55 -44.05
N ARG A 231 9.78 -32.91 -42.94
CA ARG A 231 10.19 -34.03 -42.09
C ARG A 231 10.14 -35.37 -42.85
N ALA A 232 9.10 -35.59 -43.65
CA ALA A 232 8.98 -36.80 -44.46
C ALA A 232 10.12 -36.92 -45.48
N VAL A 233 10.42 -35.84 -46.21
CA VAL A 233 11.53 -35.82 -47.18
C VAL A 233 12.88 -35.94 -46.48
N ASP A 234 13.09 -35.24 -45.37
CA ASP A 234 14.34 -35.32 -44.59
C ASP A 234 14.58 -36.72 -44.02
N GLN A 235 13.52 -37.44 -43.62
CA GLN A 235 13.62 -38.83 -43.20
C GLN A 235 14.12 -39.73 -44.33
N LEU A 236 13.54 -39.60 -45.54
CA LEU A 236 13.99 -40.35 -46.71
C LEU A 236 15.45 -40.06 -47.05
N LEU A 237 15.88 -38.80 -46.95
CA LEU A 237 17.27 -38.39 -47.17
C LEU A 237 18.22 -39.00 -46.13
N ARG A 238 17.83 -38.99 -44.84
CA ARG A 238 18.60 -39.62 -43.75
C ARG A 238 18.70 -41.13 -43.91
N ASP A 239 17.60 -41.80 -44.25
CA ASP A 239 17.57 -43.24 -44.46
C ASP A 239 18.52 -43.65 -45.60
N ARG A 240 18.53 -42.89 -46.70
CA ARG A 240 19.51 -43.08 -47.77
C ARG A 240 20.95 -42.91 -47.28
N GLU A 241 21.24 -41.87 -46.52
CA GLU A 241 22.58 -41.62 -46.01
C GLU A 241 23.06 -42.77 -45.12
N LEU A 242 22.20 -43.27 -44.22
CA LEU A 242 22.48 -44.42 -43.38
C LEU A 242 22.78 -45.69 -44.19
N VAL A 243 22.00 -45.98 -45.23
CA VAL A 243 22.23 -47.14 -46.10
C VAL A 243 23.57 -47.03 -46.83
N LEU A 244 23.89 -45.86 -47.39
CA LEU A 244 25.15 -45.64 -48.11
C LEU A 244 26.37 -45.69 -47.18
N GLN A 245 26.24 -45.25 -45.93
CA GLN A 245 27.30 -45.37 -44.93
C GLN A 245 27.56 -46.85 -44.56
N ARG A 246 26.49 -47.64 -44.41
CA ARG A 246 26.59 -49.07 -44.11
C ARG A 246 27.27 -49.87 -45.22
N ASP A 247 26.91 -49.61 -46.47
CA ASP A 247 27.49 -50.31 -47.64
C ASP A 247 29.00 -50.03 -47.79
N ARG A 248 29.42 -48.78 -47.53
CA ARG A 248 30.85 -48.39 -47.53
C ARG A 248 31.63 -48.96 -46.35
N GLY A 249 30.98 -49.19 -45.22
CA GLY A 249 31.58 -49.80 -44.02
C GLY A 249 31.80 -51.31 -44.11
N LEU A 250 31.04 -52.00 -44.97
CA LEU A 250 31.13 -53.46 -45.19
C LEU A 250 32.14 -53.86 -46.29
N SER A 251 32.77 -52.89 -46.96
CA SER A 251 33.75 -53.13 -48.04
C SER A 251 35.21 -53.14 -47.55
N ARG A 252 35.48 -53.54 -46.29
CA ARG A 252 36.83 -53.70 -45.74
C ARG A 252 37.16 -55.16 -45.43
#